data_AF-A0A498QDM3-F1
#
_entry.id   AF-A0A498QDM3-F1
#
_cell.length_a   1.000
_cell.length_b   1.000
_cell.length_c   1.000
_cell.angle_alpha   90.00
_cell.angle_beta   90.00
_cell.angle_gamma   90.00
#
_symmetry.space_group_name_H-M   'P 1'
#
loop_
_entity.id
_entity.type
_entity.pdbx_description
1 polymer ?
#
loop_
_entity_poly.entity_id
_entity_poly.type
_entity_poly.pdbx_seq_one_letter_code
_entity_poly.pdbx_strand_id
1 'polypeptide(L)'
;MARGIIYVETRPSSPEREPEYHSWYDAVHIPELVALDGFVSARRLRPVNDDGPYVALYEIEGDDLQAILDNMIASAGRLHMSDALQFDPPPVMRLLEVTSVYPPAG
;
A
#
# COMPACT_ATOMS: atom_id res chain seq x y z
N MET A 1 9.44 2.60 19.22
CA MET A 1 8.38 2.21 18.31
C MET A 1 8.91 1.16 17.33
N ALA A 2 8.15 0.10 17.10
CA ALA A 2 8.43 -0.87 16.06
C ALA A 2 8.23 -0.23 14.68
N ARG A 3 8.96 -0.70 13.67
CA ARG A 3 8.85 -0.24 12.29
C ARG A 3 8.45 -1.41 11.41
N GLY A 4 7.59 -1.15 10.44
CA GLY A 4 7.11 -2.16 9.53
C GLY A 4 6.72 -1.59 8.18
N ILE A 5 6.22 -2.48 7.34
CA ILE A 5 5.55 -2.13 6.11
C ILE A 5 4.21 -2.85 6.01
N ILE A 6 3.24 -2.20 5.37
CA ILE A 6 2.10 -2.87 4.76
C ILE A 6 2.41 -3.02 3.28
N TYR A 7 2.61 -4.27 2.87
CA TYR A 7 2.86 -4.68 1.50
C TYR A 7 1.53 -4.99 0.82
N VAL A 8 1.25 -4.37 -0.34
CA VAL A 8 0.01 -4.61 -1.09
C VAL A 8 0.30 -4.85 -2.57
N GLU A 9 -0.12 -5.99 -3.09
CA GLU A 9 -0.15 -6.28 -4.54
C GLU A 9 -1.54 -5.97 -5.09
N THR A 10 -1.58 -5.23 -6.20
CA THR A 10 -2.81 -4.86 -6.89
C THR A 10 -2.65 -4.87 -8.40
N ARG A 11 -3.76 -4.97 -9.11
CA ARG A 11 -3.84 -4.83 -10.57
C ARG A 11 -4.93 -3.83 -10.93
N PRO A 12 -4.79 -3.12 -12.06
CA PRO A 12 -5.94 -2.45 -12.66
C PRO A 12 -6.99 -3.50 -13.05
N SER A 13 -8.27 -3.13 -13.01
CA SER A 13 -9.39 -4.03 -13.34
C SER A 13 -9.40 -4.45 -14.81
N SER A 14 -8.80 -3.63 -15.69
CA SER A 14 -8.48 -3.97 -17.07
C SER A 14 -7.31 -3.13 -17.57
N PRO A 15 -6.60 -3.52 -18.66
CA PRO A 15 -5.49 -2.73 -19.20
C PRO A 15 -5.89 -1.29 -19.58
N GLU A 16 -7.10 -1.08 -20.09
CA GLU A 16 -7.58 0.23 -20.52
C GLU A 16 -7.84 1.18 -19.35
N ARG A 17 -8.06 0.63 -18.14
CA ARG A 17 -8.30 1.40 -16.92
C ARG A 17 -7.03 1.68 -16.12
N GLU A 18 -5.87 1.23 -16.59
CA GLU A 18 -4.58 1.49 -15.94
C GLU A 18 -4.33 2.99 -15.66
N PRO A 19 -4.60 3.93 -16.59
CA PRO A 19 -4.42 5.36 -16.31
C PRO A 19 -5.32 5.89 -15.18
N GLU A 20 -6.57 5.42 -15.12
CA GLU A 20 -7.53 5.78 -14.07
C GLU A 20 -7.09 5.20 -12.73
N TYR A 21 -6.69 3.93 -12.72
CA TYR A 21 -6.12 3.24 -11.57
C TYR A 21 -4.91 3.98 -10.98
N HIS A 22 -3.99 4.45 -11.82
CA HIS A 22 -2.84 5.25 -11.35
C HIS A 22 -3.26 6.63 -10.83
N SER A 23 -4.14 7.32 -11.55
CA SER A 23 -4.62 8.64 -11.13
C SER A 23 -5.33 8.58 -9.78
N TRP A 24 -6.15 7.55 -9.55
CA TRP A 24 -6.79 7.28 -8.27
C TRP A 24 -5.76 7.02 -7.15
N TYR A 25 -4.75 6.19 -7.41
CA TYR A 25 -3.70 5.92 -6.43
C TYR A 25 -2.98 7.19 -6.00
N ASP A 26 -2.53 7.98 -6.96
CA ASP A 26 -1.64 9.12 -6.72
C ASP A 26 -2.39 10.32 -6.15
N ALA A 27 -3.60 10.60 -6.63
CA ALA A 27 -4.35 11.80 -6.25
C ALA A 27 -5.28 11.60 -5.06
N VAL A 28 -5.66 10.35 -4.75
CA VAL A 28 -6.70 10.06 -3.75
C VAL A 28 -6.23 9.05 -2.72
N HIS A 29 -5.96 7.82 -3.13
CA HIS A 29 -5.81 6.70 -2.18
C HIS A 29 -4.55 6.80 -1.31
N ILE A 30 -3.39 7.14 -1.89
CA ILE A 30 -2.15 7.30 -1.12
C ILE A 30 -2.23 8.46 -0.14
N PRO A 31 -2.66 9.68 -0.55
CA PRO A 31 -2.83 10.78 0.39
C PRO A 31 -3.72 10.44 1.58
N GLU A 32 -4.82 9.71 1.36
CA GLU A 32 -5.73 9.30 2.44
C GLU A 32 -5.09 8.31 3.41
N LEU A 33 -4.37 7.31 2.90
CA LEU A 33 -3.71 6.31 3.74
C LEU A 33 -2.54 6.89 4.52
N VAL A 34 -1.69 7.70 3.89
CA VAL A 34 -0.52 8.31 4.56
C VAL A 34 -0.95 9.34 5.61
N ALA A 35 -2.18 9.86 5.54
CA ALA A 35 -2.75 10.73 6.56
C ALA A 35 -3.23 9.99 7.82
N LEU A 36 -3.28 8.65 7.82
CA LEU A 36 -3.66 7.87 9.00
C LEU A 36 -2.53 7.80 10.01
N ASP A 37 -2.90 7.80 11.30
CA ASP A 37 -1.93 7.68 12.40
C ASP A 37 -1.11 6.40 12.27
N GLY A 38 0.21 6.54 12.40
CA GLY A 38 1.18 5.44 12.29
C GLY A 38 1.73 5.21 10.88
N PHE A 39 1.18 5.85 9.84
CA PHE A 39 1.77 5.85 8.50
C PHE A 39 2.87 6.91 8.38
N VAL A 40 3.98 6.54 7.73
CA VAL A 40 5.19 7.38 7.60
C VAL A 40 5.38 7.80 6.15
N SER A 41 5.29 6.86 5.22
CA SER A 41 5.47 7.11 3.80
C SER A 41 4.79 6.04 2.95
N ALA A 42 4.68 6.29 1.65
CA ALA A 42 4.21 5.31 0.68
C ALA A 42 5.08 5.33 -0.58
N ARG A 43 5.26 4.16 -1.20
CA ARG A 43 5.91 3.99 -2.50
C ARG A 43 5.09 3.10 -3.40
N ARG A 44 5.08 3.45 -4.68
CA ARG A 44 4.45 2.68 -5.76
C ARG A 44 5.52 2.07 -6.64
N LEU A 45 5.41 0.78 -6.92
CA LEU A 45 6.36 0.02 -7.70
C LEU A 45 5.61 -0.71 -8.82
N ARG A 46 6.25 -0.75 -9.98
CA ARG A 46 5.79 -1.53 -11.13
C ARG A 46 6.73 -2.71 -11.37
N PRO A 47 6.23 -3.85 -11.85
CA PRO A 47 7.10 -4.92 -12.31
C PRO A 47 7.92 -4.44 -13.52
N VAL A 48 9.13 -4.98 -13.69
CA VAL A 48 10.06 -4.62 -14.78
C VAL A 48 10.39 -5.83 -15.66
N ASN A 49 10.33 -7.02 -15.09
CA ASN A 49 10.80 -8.28 -15.66
C ASN A 49 9.67 -9.29 -15.94
N ASP A 50 8.43 -8.94 -15.60
CA ASP A 50 7.22 -9.72 -15.87
C ASP A 50 5.98 -8.81 -15.92
N ASP A 51 4.82 -9.41 -16.18
CA ASP A 51 3.51 -8.74 -16.15
C ASP A 51 2.83 -8.90 -14.77
N GLY A 52 3.63 -8.89 -13.70
CA GLY A 52 3.19 -9.01 -12.31
C GLY A 52 2.25 -7.90 -11.84
N PRO A 53 1.75 -7.97 -10.59
CA PRO A 53 0.97 -6.89 -9.99
C PRO A 53 1.85 -5.66 -9.72
N TYR A 54 1.22 -4.49 -9.68
CA TYR A 54 1.82 -3.30 -9.08
C TYR A 54 1.86 -3.47 -7.56
N VAL A 55 2.87 -2.89 -6.92
CA VAL A 55 3.03 -2.94 -5.47
C VAL A 55 2.89 -1.54 -4.87
N ALA A 56 2.10 -1.43 -3.81
CA ALA A 56 2.15 -0.32 -2.88
C ALA A 56 2.86 -0.78 -1.60
N LEU A 57 3.87 -0.03 -1.17
CA LEU A 57 4.56 -0.21 0.10
C LEU A 57 4.26 0.98 0.99
N TYR A 58 3.55 0.75 2.08
CA TYR A 58 3.32 1.77 3.11
C TYR A 58 4.27 1.52 4.26
N GLU A 59 5.12 2.49 4.58
CA GLU A 59 5.96 2.45 5.77
C GLU A 59 5.13 2.89 6.97
N ILE A 60 5.23 2.12 8.06
CA ILE A 60 4.50 2.37 9.30
C ILE A 60 5.45 2.31 10.50
N GLU A 61 5.14 3.09 11.54
CA GLU A 61 5.88 3.11 12.80
C GLU A 61 4.92 3.32 13.98
N GLY A 62 5.06 2.50 15.02
CA GLY A 62 4.28 2.61 16.25
C GLY A 62 4.63 1.52 17.26
N ASP A 63 4.06 1.58 18.45
CA ASP A 63 4.33 0.58 19.49
C ASP A 63 3.63 -0.77 19.23
N ASP A 64 2.55 -0.77 18.45
CA ASP A 64 1.83 -1.96 17.98
C ASP A 64 1.49 -1.81 16.49
N LEU A 65 2.20 -2.56 15.65
CA LEU A 65 2.00 -2.53 14.20
C LEU A 65 0.66 -3.13 13.78
N GLN A 66 0.15 -4.12 14.53
CA GLN A 66 -1.15 -4.73 14.23
C GLN A 66 -2.27 -3.73 14.50
N ALA A 67 -2.18 -2.95 15.57
CA ALA A 67 -3.16 -1.90 15.87
C ALA A 67 -3.23 -0.83 14.75
N ILE A 68 -2.10 -0.48 14.12
CA ILE A 68 -2.08 0.42 12.96
C ILE A 68 -2.86 -0.20 11.78
N LEU A 69 -2.63 -1.48 11.49
CA LEU A 69 -3.36 -2.19 10.44
C LEU A 69 -4.86 -2.27 10.74
N ASP A 70 -5.23 -2.61 11.97
CA ASP A 70 -6.62 -2.72 12.40
C ASP A 70 -7.34 -1.37 12.28
N ASN A 71 -6.67 -0.26 12.64
CA ASN A 71 -7.19 1.09 12.47
C ASN A 71 -7.39 1.46 10.99
N MET A 72 -6.47 1.05 10.11
CA MET A 72 -6.63 1.22 8.67
C MET A 72 -7.86 0.45 8.16
N ILE A 73 -8.01 -0.83 8.56
CA ILE A 73 -9.16 -1.67 8.16
C ILE A 73 -10.47 -1.09 8.68
N ALA A 74 -10.51 -0.63 9.94
CA ALA A 74 -11.69 0.04 10.50
C ALA A 74 -12.03 1.35 9.79
N SER A 75 -11.03 2.02 9.21
CA SER A 75 -11.19 3.24 8.42
C SER A 75 -11.53 2.97 6.94
N ALA A 76 -11.52 1.71 6.48
CA ALA A 76 -11.69 1.36 5.07
C ALA A 76 -12.99 1.90 4.46
N GLY A 77 -14.09 1.97 5.23
CA GLY A 77 -15.36 2.54 4.78
C GLY A 77 -15.33 4.05 4.52
N ARG A 78 -14.24 4.74 4.89
CA ARG A 78 -14.01 6.18 4.64
C ARG A 78 -12.99 6.42 3.53
N LEU A 79 -12.24 5.40 3.12
CA LEU A 79 -11.27 5.51 2.04
C LEU A 79 -12.03 5.49 0.71
N HIS A 80 -11.67 6.40 -0.19
CA HIS A 80 -12.26 6.39 -1.52
C HIS A 80 -11.63 5.26 -2.33
N MET A 81 -12.44 4.24 -2.62
CA MET A 81 -12.06 3.15 -3.50
C MET A 81 -12.49 3.44 -4.95
N SER A 82 -11.73 2.94 -5.91
CA SER A 82 -12.07 2.98 -7.33
C SER A 82 -12.35 1.58 -7.85
N ASP A 83 -13.32 1.44 -8.74
CA ASP A 83 -13.61 0.22 -9.49
C ASP A 83 -12.59 -0.04 -10.63
N ALA A 84 -11.65 0.89 -10.86
CA ALA A 84 -10.46 0.66 -11.67
C ALA A 84 -9.45 -0.28 -10.99
N LEU A 85 -9.62 -0.58 -9.70
CA LEU A 85 -8.87 -1.61 -8.98
C LEU A 85 -9.52 -2.99 -9.21
N GLN A 86 -8.72 -4.01 -9.49
CA GLN A 86 -9.20 -5.39 -9.56
C GLN A 86 -9.50 -5.93 -8.15
N PHE A 87 -10.71 -6.49 -7.96
CA PHE A 87 -11.13 -7.13 -6.70
C PHE A 87 -11.36 -8.65 -6.80
N ASP A 88 -11.29 -9.23 -8.00
CA ASP A 88 -11.36 -10.67 -8.22
C ASP A 88 -10.24 -11.13 -9.20
N PRO A 89 -9.21 -11.84 -8.71
CA PRO A 89 -8.92 -12.08 -7.30
C PRO A 89 -8.64 -10.76 -6.55
N PRO A 90 -8.85 -10.74 -5.22
CA PRO A 90 -8.66 -9.54 -4.42
C PRO A 90 -7.18 -9.17 -4.27
N PRO A 91 -6.87 -7.91 -3.91
CA PRO A 91 -5.53 -7.49 -3.51
C PRO A 91 -4.90 -8.41 -2.47
N VAL A 92 -3.59 -8.68 -2.62
CA VAL A 92 -2.82 -9.41 -1.59
C VAL A 92 -2.21 -8.40 -0.65
N MET A 93 -2.49 -8.52 0.65
CA MET A 93 -1.95 -7.62 1.68
C MET A 93 -1.17 -8.41 2.73
N ARG A 94 -0.03 -7.87 3.17
CA ARG A 94 0.78 -8.42 4.26
C ARG A 94 1.31 -7.31 5.16
N LEU A 95 1.18 -7.51 6.47
CA LEU A 95 1.89 -6.73 7.48
C LEU A 95 3.25 -7.38 7.75
N LEU A 96 4.32 -6.61 7.68
CA LEU A 96 5.69 -7.10 7.86
C LEU A 96 6.44 -6.17 8.81
N GLU A 97 7.14 -6.74 9.79
CA GLU A 97 8.01 -5.99 10.70
C GLU A 97 9.44 -5.92 10.14
N VAL A 98 10.11 -4.79 10.32
CA VAL A 98 11.52 -4.62 9.98
C VAL A 98 12.38 -5.33 11.02
N THR A 99 13.08 -6.40 10.62
CA THR A 99 13.98 -7.15 11.50
C THR A 99 15.40 -6.57 11.54
N SER A 100 15.91 -6.10 10.40
CA SER A 100 17.26 -5.55 10.24
C SER A 100 17.30 -4.49 9.14
N VAL A 101 18.23 -3.53 9.25
CA VAL A 101 18.50 -2.51 8.23
C VAL A 101 20.01 -2.43 8.00
N TYR A 102 20.43 -2.48 6.73
CA TYR A 102 21.85 -2.44 6.35
C TYR A 102 22.08 -1.27 5.38
N PRO A 103 22.44 -0.07 5.86
CA PRO A 103 22.84 1.02 4.97
C PRO A 103 24.18 0.67 4.29
N PRO A 104 24.48 1.25 3.11
CA PRO A 104 25.80 1.08 2.49
C PRO A 104 26.90 1.50 3.48
N ALA A 105 27.96 0.70 3.56
CA ALA A 105 29.20 1.15 4.18
C ALA A 105 29.74 2.30 3.33
N GLY A 106 29.95 3.46 3.95
CA GLY A 106 30.43 4.67 3.27
C GLY A 106 31.76 4.48 2.57
#